data_AF-A0A9W4KFC9-F1
#
_entry.id   AF-A0A9W4KFC9-F1
#
_cell.length_a   1.000
_cell.length_b   1.000
_cell.length_c   1.000
_cell.angle_alpha   90.00
_cell.angle_beta   90.00
_cell.angle_gamma   90.00
#
_symmetry.space_group_name_H-M   'P 1'
#
loop_
_entity.id
_entity.type
_entity.pdbx_description
1 polymer ?
#
loop_
_entity_poly.entity_id
_entity_poly.type
_entity_poly.pdbx_seq_one_letter_code
_entity_poly.pdbx_strand_id
1 'polypeptide(L)'
;MTTLESLANQAQVQASTLSKLLAEANLPSPSFAPDAPPAPPHGKEFEKIQAARMSLIESANAIRDLALGPEDCITAFSDGIKHDLAALHVIVDFNIPQLVSLDGEVSYAEIAKKVGIPEYRVHRILRHAMTSRIFREARTGYVAHTGPSAAFLRNPVLRDWISFNLDEVRKADTQLVETAKLR
;
A
#
# COMPACT_ATOMS: atom_id res chain seq x y z
N MET A 1 8.00 27.77 -12.83
CA MET A 1 7.74 26.44 -13.44
C MET A 1 8.19 25.40 -12.44
N THR A 2 7.37 24.39 -12.17
CA THR A 2 7.74 23.27 -11.29
C THR A 2 8.77 22.40 -12.00
N THR A 3 9.90 22.13 -11.36
CA THR A 3 10.97 21.25 -11.89
C THR A 3 11.20 20.08 -10.96
N LEU A 4 11.77 18.98 -11.48
CA LEU A 4 12.17 17.82 -10.67
C LEU A 4 13.09 18.22 -9.52
N GLU A 5 14.06 19.11 -9.78
CA GLU A 5 14.97 19.64 -8.75
C GLU A 5 14.23 20.41 -7.65
N SER A 6 13.28 21.28 -8.02
CA SER A 6 12.49 22.04 -7.04
C SER A 6 11.64 21.12 -6.14
N LEU A 7 11.04 20.08 -6.71
CA LEU A 7 10.24 19.10 -5.96
C LEU A 7 11.11 18.21 -5.08
N ALA A 8 12.30 17.80 -5.58
CA ALA A 8 13.24 17.01 -4.79
C ALA A 8 13.73 17.79 -3.56
N ASN A 9 14.04 19.07 -3.73
CA ASN A 9 14.40 19.96 -2.62
C ASN A 9 13.24 20.09 -1.61
N GLN A 10 12.01 20.27 -2.10
CA GLN A 10 10.83 20.32 -1.24
C GLN A 10 10.63 19.01 -0.48
N ALA A 11 10.71 17.86 -1.15
CA ALA A 11 10.61 16.54 -0.52
C ALA A 11 11.68 16.35 0.56
N GLN A 12 12.92 16.76 0.32
CA GLN A 12 14.00 16.70 1.32
C GLN A 12 13.69 17.56 2.55
N VAL A 13 13.22 18.80 2.35
CA VAL A 13 12.84 19.70 3.45
C VAL A 13 11.70 19.12 4.27
N GLN A 14 10.65 18.60 3.61
CA GLN A 14 9.49 18.04 4.30
C GLN A 14 9.81 16.72 5.00
N ALA A 15 10.64 15.87 4.41
CA ALA A 15 11.12 14.65 5.06
C ALA A 15 11.94 14.95 6.32
N SER A 16 12.80 15.96 6.26
CA SER A 16 13.59 16.42 7.42
C SER A 16 12.70 17.01 8.51
N THR A 17 11.72 17.82 8.12
CA THR A 17 10.73 18.43 9.03
C THR A 17 9.88 17.37 9.72
N LEU A 18 9.35 16.42 8.95
CA LEU A 18 8.56 15.31 9.49
C LEU A 18 9.38 14.47 10.49
N SER A 19 10.62 14.13 10.14
CA SER A 19 11.51 13.35 11.01
C SER A 19 11.79 14.08 12.33
N LYS A 20 12.03 15.40 12.26
CA LYS A 20 12.24 16.25 13.44
C LYS A 20 11.01 16.31 14.33
N LEU A 21 9.82 16.56 13.76
CA LEU A 21 8.57 16.64 14.53
C LEU A 21 8.24 15.32 15.24
N LEU A 22 8.45 14.19 14.57
CA LEU A 22 8.27 12.87 15.18
C LEU A 22 9.24 12.65 16.35
N ALA A 23 10.51 13.02 16.19
CA ALA A 23 11.51 12.91 17.24
C ALA A 23 11.19 13.81 18.46
N GLU A 24 10.83 15.08 18.23
CA GLU A 24 10.50 16.04 19.31
C GLU A 24 9.28 15.60 20.13
N ALA A 25 8.34 14.92 19.49
CA ALA A 25 7.14 14.39 20.15
C ALA A 25 7.32 12.93 20.65
N ASN A 26 8.53 12.37 20.59
CA ASN A 26 8.86 11.00 21.03
C ASN A 26 8.02 9.91 20.34
N LEU A 27 7.78 10.07 19.04
CA LEU A 27 6.97 9.16 18.24
C LEU A 27 7.84 8.28 17.36
N PRO A 28 7.42 7.02 17.10
CA PRO A 28 8.17 6.11 16.26
C PRO A 28 8.25 6.62 14.82
N SER A 29 9.41 6.45 14.19
CA SER A 29 9.58 6.75 12.77
C SER A 29 8.86 5.71 11.89
N PRO A 30 8.33 6.12 10.72
CA PRO A 30 7.78 5.17 9.74
C PRO A 30 8.83 4.18 9.25
N SER A 31 8.42 2.94 8.99
CA SER A 31 9.28 1.91 8.40
C SER A 31 8.46 0.95 7.53
N PHE A 32 9.14 0.09 6.77
CA PHE A 32 8.50 -1.02 6.05
C PHE A 32 8.41 -2.30 6.89
N ALA A 33 8.91 -2.29 8.13
CA ALA A 33 8.93 -3.46 8.98
C ALA A 33 7.52 -3.81 9.48
N PRO A 34 7.25 -5.08 9.84
CA PRO A 34 5.94 -5.49 10.33
C PRO A 34 5.46 -4.67 11.53
N ASP A 35 6.35 -4.24 12.41
CA ASP A 35 6.11 -3.42 13.61
C ASP A 35 5.90 -1.92 13.35
N ALA A 36 5.81 -1.49 12.07
CA ALA A 36 5.56 -0.09 11.73
C ALA A 36 4.30 0.48 12.39
N PRO A 37 4.33 1.76 12.84
CA PRO A 37 3.20 2.38 13.51
C PRO A 37 1.97 2.48 12.58
N PRO A 38 0.75 2.12 13.05
CA PRO A 38 -0.42 1.91 12.19
C PRO A 38 -1.13 3.20 11.72
N ALA A 39 -0.91 4.32 12.41
CA ALA A 39 -1.52 5.60 12.09
C ALA A 39 -0.61 6.74 12.51
N PRO A 40 -0.68 7.91 11.88
CA PRO A 40 0.01 9.07 12.40
C PRO A 40 -0.61 9.48 13.75
N PRO A 41 0.23 9.99 14.68
CA PRO A 41 -0.15 10.15 16.08
C PRO A 41 -1.10 11.33 16.30
N HIS A 42 -2.12 11.13 17.13
CA HIS A 42 -3.04 12.18 17.57
C HIS A 42 -2.40 13.05 18.66
N GLY A 43 -2.71 14.34 18.70
CA GLY A 43 -2.24 15.25 19.74
C GLY A 43 -2.00 16.68 19.25
N LYS A 44 -1.36 17.50 20.08
CA LYS A 44 -1.12 18.93 19.81
C LYS A 44 -0.28 19.18 18.55
N GLU A 45 0.62 18.27 18.22
CA GLU A 45 1.48 18.38 17.03
C GLU A 45 0.89 17.69 15.79
N PHE A 46 -0.32 17.11 15.88
CA PHE A 46 -0.95 16.37 14.78
C PHE A 46 -1.03 17.20 13.49
N GLU A 47 -1.47 18.45 13.58
CA GLU A 47 -1.65 19.32 12.42
C GLU A 47 -0.31 19.57 11.69
N LYS A 48 0.76 19.86 12.42
CA LYS A 48 2.09 20.09 11.82
C LYS A 48 2.66 18.82 11.21
N ILE A 49 2.51 17.69 11.90
CA ILE A 49 2.94 16.37 11.42
C ILE A 49 2.17 16.01 10.14
N GLN A 50 0.85 16.21 10.11
CA GLN A 50 0.05 15.96 8.91
C GLN A 50 0.42 16.87 7.76
N ALA A 51 0.62 18.17 8.01
CA ALA A 51 1.00 19.11 6.96
C ALA A 51 2.33 18.71 6.31
N ALA A 52 3.37 18.42 7.10
CA ALA A 52 4.66 17.96 6.60
C ALA A 52 4.54 16.63 5.84
N ARG A 53 3.77 15.68 6.38
CA ARG A 53 3.52 14.37 5.76
C ARG A 53 2.81 14.50 4.42
N MET A 54 1.73 15.29 4.34
CA MET A 54 0.98 15.50 3.10
C MET A 54 1.83 16.18 2.05
N SER A 55 2.56 17.24 2.41
CA SER A 55 3.44 17.94 1.47
C SER A 55 4.57 17.05 0.95
N LEU A 56 5.11 16.15 1.80
CA LEU A 56 6.07 15.14 1.37
C LEU A 56 5.46 14.15 0.37
N ILE A 57 4.26 13.62 0.65
CA ILE A 57 3.56 12.68 -0.24
C ILE A 57 3.28 13.34 -1.59
N GLU A 58 2.78 14.57 -1.57
CA GLU A 58 2.50 15.35 -2.78
C GLU A 58 3.77 15.56 -3.62
N SER A 59 4.87 15.96 -2.98
CA SER A 59 6.15 16.16 -3.67
C SER A 59 6.67 14.85 -4.26
N ALA A 60 6.60 13.74 -3.52
CA ALA A 60 7.04 12.43 -4.01
C ALA A 60 6.20 11.92 -5.18
N ASN A 61 4.88 12.11 -5.13
CA ASN A 61 3.98 11.76 -6.23
C ASN A 61 4.25 12.64 -7.46
N ALA A 62 4.42 13.95 -7.28
CA ALA A 62 4.74 14.86 -8.38
C ALA A 62 6.09 14.52 -9.04
N ILE A 63 7.10 14.11 -8.27
CA ILE A 63 8.38 13.62 -8.82
C ILE A 63 8.15 12.36 -9.66
N ARG A 64 7.39 11.39 -9.13
CA ARG A 64 7.05 10.15 -9.85
C ARG A 64 6.35 10.47 -11.17
N ASP A 65 5.32 11.30 -11.12
CA ASP A 65 4.46 11.58 -12.27
C ASP A 65 5.22 12.38 -13.35
N LEU A 66 6.03 13.37 -12.97
CA LEU A 66 6.90 14.08 -13.90
C LEU A 66 7.98 13.17 -14.52
N ALA A 67 8.52 12.23 -13.75
CA ALA A 67 9.54 11.29 -14.24
C ALA A 67 8.95 10.23 -15.20
N LEU A 68 7.70 9.82 -15.00
CA LEU A 68 6.97 8.95 -15.94
C LEU A 68 6.68 9.68 -17.25
N GLY A 69 6.28 10.95 -17.16
CA GLY A 69 5.80 11.71 -18.31
C GLY A 69 4.30 11.50 -18.57
N PRO A 70 3.71 12.31 -19.47
CA PRO A 70 2.26 12.47 -19.55
C PRO A 70 1.50 11.23 -20.03
N GLU A 71 2.03 10.50 -21.02
CA GLU A 71 1.37 9.31 -21.57
C GLU A 71 1.43 8.14 -20.58
N ASP A 72 2.61 7.88 -20.03
CA ASP A 72 2.83 6.80 -19.06
C ASP A 72 2.06 7.02 -17.76
N CYS A 73 1.80 8.27 -17.36
CA CYS A 73 0.91 8.55 -16.23
C CYS A 73 -0.51 8.02 -16.46
N ILE A 74 -1.07 8.23 -17.66
CA ILE A 74 -2.44 7.81 -17.99
C ILE A 74 -2.51 6.30 -18.19
N THR A 75 -1.54 5.71 -18.89
CA THR A 75 -1.54 4.26 -19.13
C THR A 75 -1.26 3.47 -17.84
N ALA A 76 -0.39 3.97 -16.95
CA ALA A 76 -0.21 3.35 -15.64
C ALA A 76 -1.49 3.37 -14.80
N PHE A 77 -2.28 4.45 -14.91
CA PHE A 77 -3.57 4.57 -14.22
C PHE A 77 -4.62 3.57 -14.75
N SER A 78 -4.62 3.24 -16.05
CA SER A 78 -5.56 2.25 -16.60
C SER A 78 -5.09 0.80 -16.44
N ASP A 79 -3.80 0.54 -16.64
CA ASP A 79 -3.29 -0.81 -16.86
C ASP A 79 -2.68 -1.43 -15.60
N GLY A 80 -2.02 -0.61 -14.78
CA GLY A 80 -1.36 -1.06 -13.55
C GLY A 80 -2.37 -1.36 -12.45
N ILE A 81 -3.25 -0.40 -12.17
CA ILE A 81 -4.12 -0.42 -10.98
C ILE A 81 -5.00 -1.67 -10.91
N LYS A 82 -5.48 -2.18 -12.05
CA LYS A 82 -6.36 -3.36 -12.08
C LYS A 82 -5.67 -4.63 -11.57
N HIS A 83 -4.37 -4.77 -11.80
CA HIS A 83 -3.60 -5.93 -11.33
C HIS A 83 -3.31 -5.82 -9.83
N ASP A 84 -3.04 -4.60 -9.33
CA ASP A 84 -2.86 -4.33 -7.90
C ASP A 84 -4.14 -4.67 -7.12
N LEU A 85 -5.29 -4.19 -7.61
CA LEU A 85 -6.59 -4.47 -7.02
C LEU A 85 -6.92 -5.96 -7.07
N ALA A 86 -6.66 -6.65 -8.18
CA ALA A 86 -6.91 -8.09 -8.29
C ALA A 86 -6.02 -8.91 -7.33
N ALA A 87 -4.74 -8.55 -7.20
CA ALA A 87 -3.84 -9.23 -6.27
C ALA A 87 -4.26 -9.00 -4.81
N LEU A 88 -4.58 -7.75 -4.45
CA LEU A 88 -5.09 -7.40 -3.12
C LEU A 88 -6.39 -8.14 -2.81
N HIS A 89 -7.29 -8.25 -3.78
CA HIS A 89 -8.55 -8.95 -3.62
C HIS A 89 -8.32 -10.42 -3.25
N VAL A 90 -7.48 -11.14 -4.01
CA VAL A 90 -7.15 -12.55 -3.70
C VAL A 90 -6.52 -12.67 -2.31
N ILE A 91 -5.62 -11.76 -1.93
CA ILE A 91 -4.96 -11.78 -0.62
C ILE A 91 -5.99 -11.70 0.52
N VAL A 92 -6.96 -10.80 0.39
CA VAL A 92 -7.99 -10.53 1.41
C VAL A 92 -9.06 -11.63 1.44
N ASP A 93 -9.52 -12.09 0.28
CA ASP A 93 -10.57 -13.09 0.15
C ASP A 93 -10.12 -14.45 0.70
N PHE A 94 -8.90 -14.87 0.36
CA PHE A 94 -8.29 -16.11 0.87
C PHE A 94 -7.65 -15.96 2.26
N ASN A 95 -7.79 -14.79 2.92
CA ASN A 95 -7.29 -14.56 4.27
C ASN A 95 -5.79 -14.89 4.42
N ILE A 96 -5.00 -14.57 3.38
CA ILE A 96 -3.56 -14.89 3.32
C ILE A 96 -2.76 -14.21 4.45
N PRO A 97 -3.00 -12.94 4.83
CA PRO A 97 -2.25 -12.31 5.91
C PRO A 97 -2.25 -13.12 7.21
N GLN A 98 -3.35 -13.81 7.53
CA GLN A 98 -3.52 -14.60 8.74
C GLN A 98 -2.77 -15.95 8.69
N LEU A 99 -2.25 -16.33 7.52
CA LEU A 99 -1.44 -17.54 7.34
C LEU A 99 0.04 -17.30 7.62
N VAL A 100 0.46 -16.04 7.74
CA VAL A 100 1.84 -15.63 8.03
C VAL A 100 1.89 -15.09 9.47
N SER A 101 2.77 -15.63 10.30
CA SER A 101 3.00 -15.07 11.64
C SER A 101 3.66 -13.69 11.54
N LEU A 102 3.32 -12.77 12.46
CA LEU A 102 3.79 -11.37 12.43
C LEU A 102 5.32 -11.24 12.23
N ASP A 103 6.11 -11.97 13.01
CA ASP A 103 7.58 -11.91 13.00
C ASP A 103 8.24 -13.11 12.31
N GLY A 104 7.44 -13.94 11.62
CA GLY A 104 7.92 -15.15 10.96
C GLY A 104 7.68 -15.13 9.45
N GLU A 105 7.81 -16.31 8.88
CA GLU A 105 7.68 -16.55 7.45
C GLU A 105 6.95 -17.86 7.20
N VAL A 106 6.38 -18.00 6.00
CA VAL A 106 5.70 -19.21 5.56
C VAL A 106 6.08 -19.51 4.11
N SER A 107 6.19 -20.78 3.75
CA SER A 107 6.50 -21.15 2.37
C SER A 107 5.32 -20.90 1.42
N TYR A 108 5.60 -20.61 0.15
CA TYR A 108 4.55 -20.53 -0.88
C TYR A 108 3.73 -21.83 -0.98
N ALA A 109 4.40 -22.98 -0.88
CA ALA A 109 3.76 -24.30 -0.91
C ALA A 109 2.75 -24.48 0.25
N GLU A 110 3.09 -24.01 1.45
CA GLU A 110 2.18 -24.07 2.60
C GLU A 110 0.99 -23.12 2.44
N ILE A 111 1.21 -21.89 1.98
CA ILE A 111 0.10 -20.97 1.65
C ILE A 111 -0.82 -21.64 0.62
N ALA A 112 -0.26 -22.12 -0.49
CA ALA A 112 -0.99 -22.78 -1.57
C ALA A 112 -1.85 -23.95 -1.08
N LYS A 113 -1.30 -24.80 -0.22
CA LYS A 113 -2.02 -25.91 0.41
C LYS A 113 -3.19 -25.42 1.28
N LYS A 114 -2.99 -24.37 2.08
CA LYS A 114 -4.04 -23.83 2.98
C LYS A 114 -5.16 -23.14 2.22
N VAL A 115 -4.85 -22.41 1.15
CA VAL A 115 -5.84 -21.66 0.35
C VAL A 115 -6.46 -22.44 -0.80
N GLY A 116 -5.91 -23.62 -1.14
CA GLY A 116 -6.41 -24.46 -2.24
C GLY A 116 -6.10 -23.91 -3.64
N ILE A 117 -5.09 -23.03 -3.78
CA ILE A 117 -4.67 -22.44 -5.06
C ILE A 117 -3.34 -23.07 -5.48
N PRO A 118 -3.09 -23.35 -6.78
CA PRO A 118 -1.78 -23.79 -7.26
C PRO A 118 -0.64 -22.85 -6.84
N GLU A 119 0.47 -23.41 -6.38
CA GLU A 119 1.61 -22.66 -5.85
C GLU A 119 2.13 -21.57 -6.80
N TYR A 120 2.23 -21.87 -8.11
CA TYR A 120 2.68 -20.89 -9.10
C TYR A 120 1.77 -19.65 -9.18
N ARG A 121 0.47 -19.77 -8.89
CA ARG A 121 -0.47 -18.63 -8.85
C ARG A 121 -0.27 -17.82 -7.58
N VAL A 122 -0.17 -18.49 -6.42
CA VAL A 122 0.15 -17.82 -5.14
C VAL A 122 1.46 -17.03 -5.28
N HIS A 123 2.48 -17.65 -5.86
CA HIS A 123 3.77 -17.03 -6.11
C HIS A 123 3.63 -15.76 -6.98
N ARG A 124 2.94 -15.83 -8.12
CA ARG A 124 2.71 -14.67 -9.00
C ARG A 124 1.94 -13.55 -8.31
N ILE A 125 0.88 -13.89 -7.57
CA ILE A 125 0.00 -12.91 -6.91
C ILE A 125 0.75 -12.17 -5.82
N LEU A 126 1.43 -12.91 -4.93
CA LEU A 126 2.17 -12.29 -3.82
C LEU A 126 3.38 -11.51 -4.33
N ARG A 127 4.12 -12.00 -5.33
CA ARG A 127 5.21 -11.22 -5.93
C ARG A 127 4.73 -9.92 -6.58
N HIS A 128 3.54 -9.91 -7.18
CA HIS A 128 2.96 -8.69 -7.69
C HIS A 128 2.65 -7.71 -6.55
N ALA A 129 1.99 -8.19 -5.49
CA ALA A 129 1.66 -7.39 -4.32
C ALA A 129 2.89 -6.82 -3.57
N MET A 130 4.03 -7.54 -3.61
CA MET A 130 5.30 -7.07 -3.06
C MET A 130 5.83 -5.80 -3.74
N THR A 131 5.46 -5.51 -4.99
CA THR A 131 5.83 -4.25 -5.67
C THR A 131 5.20 -3.03 -4.98
N SER A 132 4.00 -3.23 -4.43
CA SER A 132 3.27 -2.29 -3.55
C SER A 132 3.60 -2.47 -2.07
N ARG A 133 4.71 -3.15 -1.76
CA ARG A 133 5.21 -3.41 -0.39
C ARG A 133 4.26 -4.23 0.47
N ILE A 134 3.34 -4.99 -0.12
CA ILE A 134 2.47 -5.93 0.60
C ILE A 134 3.19 -7.29 0.61
N PHE A 135 3.65 -7.70 1.79
CA PHE A 135 4.60 -8.79 2.01
C PHE A 135 6.00 -8.52 1.43
N ARG A 136 6.93 -9.42 1.75
CA ARG A 136 8.27 -9.54 1.17
C ARG A 136 8.68 -11.01 1.09
N GLU A 137 9.63 -11.32 0.22
CA GLU A 137 10.30 -12.61 0.20
C GLU A 137 11.51 -12.55 1.16
N ALA A 138 11.41 -13.22 2.32
CA ALA A 138 12.46 -13.16 3.35
C ALA A 138 13.69 -14.01 2.97
N ARG A 139 13.43 -15.15 2.34
CA ARG A 139 14.38 -16.00 1.62
C ARG A 139 13.64 -16.70 0.48
N THR A 140 14.39 -17.22 -0.49
CA THR A 140 13.81 -17.90 -1.66
C THR A 140 12.74 -18.90 -1.25
N GLY A 141 11.51 -18.70 -1.74
CA GLY A 141 10.38 -19.58 -1.48
C GLY A 141 9.56 -19.27 -0.22
N TYR A 142 9.93 -18.24 0.56
CA TYR A 142 9.31 -17.92 1.85
C TYR A 142 8.82 -16.47 1.91
N VAL A 143 7.57 -16.30 2.32
CA VAL A 143 6.85 -15.03 2.43
C VAL A 143 6.83 -14.59 3.89
N ALA A 144 7.19 -13.33 4.12
CA ALA A 144 7.10 -12.67 5.42
C ALA A 144 6.33 -11.35 5.30
N HIS A 145 5.88 -10.84 6.45
CA HIS A 145 5.22 -9.55 6.49
C HIS A 145 6.17 -8.36 6.24
N THR A 146 5.54 -7.31 5.75
CA THR A 146 5.94 -5.89 5.81
C THR A 146 4.87 -5.13 6.58
N GLY A 147 5.13 -3.86 6.92
CA GLY A 147 4.17 -2.97 7.59
C GLY A 147 2.75 -3.00 6.99
N PRO A 148 2.57 -2.77 5.67
CA PRO A 148 1.25 -2.82 5.04
C PRO A 148 0.52 -4.16 5.19
N SER A 149 1.22 -5.28 4.96
CA SER A 149 0.60 -6.61 5.10
C SER A 149 0.33 -7.00 6.56
N ALA A 150 1.14 -6.51 7.52
CA ALA A 150 0.94 -6.75 8.95
C ALA A 150 -0.24 -5.93 9.50
N ALA A 151 -0.64 -4.85 8.83
CA ALA A 151 -1.79 -4.03 9.24
C ALA A 151 -3.10 -4.86 9.30
N PHE A 152 -3.23 -5.90 8.46
CA PHE A 152 -4.35 -6.84 8.50
C PHE A 152 -4.45 -7.65 9.80
N LEU A 153 -3.34 -7.86 10.50
CA LEU A 153 -3.33 -8.57 11.79
C LEU A 153 -3.75 -7.66 12.95
N ARG A 154 -3.58 -6.35 12.80
CA ARG A 154 -3.80 -5.36 13.86
C ARG A 154 -5.16 -4.67 13.77
N ASN A 155 -5.65 -4.50 12.55
CA ASN A 155 -6.91 -3.83 12.29
C ASN A 155 -7.90 -4.81 11.67
N PRO A 156 -8.80 -5.43 12.47
CA PRO A 156 -9.75 -6.40 11.96
C PRO A 156 -10.72 -5.81 10.92
N VAL A 157 -11.02 -4.51 11.02
CA VAL A 157 -11.93 -3.80 10.09
C VAL A 157 -11.29 -3.57 8.71
N LEU A 158 -9.96 -3.63 8.60
CA LEU A 158 -9.27 -3.39 7.34
C LEU A 158 -9.65 -4.43 6.28
N ARG A 159 -9.85 -5.69 6.70
CA ARG A 159 -10.31 -6.75 5.81
C ARG A 159 -11.70 -6.43 5.27
N ASP A 160 -12.64 -6.13 6.16
CA ASP A 160 -14.03 -5.84 5.81
C ASP A 160 -14.13 -4.61 4.89
N TRP A 161 -13.34 -3.57 5.17
CA TRP A 161 -13.26 -2.37 4.34
C TRP A 161 -12.78 -2.68 2.91
N ILE A 162 -11.74 -3.50 2.78
CA ILE A 162 -11.21 -3.86 1.46
C ILE A 162 -12.17 -4.78 0.71
N SER A 163 -12.77 -5.77 1.38
CA SER A 163 -13.80 -6.63 0.79
C SER A 163 -14.99 -5.79 0.30
N PHE A 164 -15.52 -4.89 1.12
CA PHE A 164 -16.60 -3.98 0.69
C PHE A 164 -16.25 -3.21 -0.59
N ASN A 165 -15.06 -2.61 -0.64
CA ASN A 165 -14.63 -1.83 -1.80
C ASN A 165 -14.42 -2.70 -3.06
N LEU A 166 -13.89 -3.91 -2.92
CA LEU A 166 -13.50 -4.76 -4.06
C LEU A 166 -14.62 -5.70 -4.54
N ASP A 167 -15.51 -6.15 -3.64
CA ASP A 167 -16.62 -7.05 -3.97
C ASP A 167 -17.93 -6.33 -4.29
N GLU A 168 -18.17 -5.15 -3.73
CA GLU A 168 -19.45 -4.46 -3.89
C GLU A 168 -19.25 -3.17 -4.70
N VAL A 169 -18.50 -2.21 -4.15
CA VAL A 169 -18.33 -0.87 -4.74
C VAL A 169 -17.73 -0.96 -6.14
N ARG A 170 -16.63 -1.72 -6.30
CA ARG A 170 -16.00 -1.89 -7.61
C ARG A 170 -16.94 -2.44 -8.68
N LYS A 171 -17.86 -3.36 -8.32
CA LYS A 171 -18.83 -3.90 -9.28
C LYS A 171 -19.81 -2.81 -9.70
N ALA A 172 -20.28 -2.00 -8.76
CA ALA A 172 -21.15 -0.85 -9.04
C ALA A 172 -20.43 0.22 -9.88
N ASP A 173 -19.18 0.57 -9.53
CA ASP A 173 -18.41 1.61 -10.22
C ASP A 173 -18.22 1.34 -11.71
N THR A 174 -18.12 0.06 -12.10
CA THR A 174 -18.00 -0.31 -13.52
C THR A 174 -19.24 0.05 -14.35
N GLN A 175 -20.38 0.31 -13.70
CA GLN A 175 -21.62 0.72 -14.35
C GLN A 175 -21.76 2.25 -14.43
N LEU A 176 -20.86 3.04 -13.81
CA LEU A 176 -20.98 4.51 -13.74
C LEU A 176 -21.11 5.18 -15.10
N VAL A 177 -20.39 4.68 -16.11
CA VAL A 177 -20.46 5.20 -17.48
C VAL A 177 -21.86 5.02 -18.07
N GLU A 178 -22.52 3.91 -17.78
CA GLU A 178 -23.88 3.64 -18.26
C GLU A 178 -24.91 4.42 -17.44
N THR A 179 -24.77 4.49 -16.12
CA THR A 179 -25.71 5.23 -15.28
C THR A 179 -25.63 6.74 -15.48
N ALA A 180 -24.45 7.29 -15.82
CA ALA A 180 -24.28 8.71 -16.12
C ALA A 180 -25.08 9.17 -17.37
N LYS A 181 -25.54 8.23 -18.19
CA LYS A 181 -26.39 8.51 -19.36
C LYS A 181 -27.89 8.55 -19.01
N LEU A 182 -28.27 8.10 -17.81
CA LEU A 182 -29.66 8.14 -17.35
C LEU A 182 -30.04 9.60 -17.05
N ARG A 183 -31.18 10.04 -17.59
CA ARG A 183 -31.75 11.38 -17.39
C ARG A 183 -32.53 11.47 -16.09
#